data_AF-A0A1G2YVB2-F1
#
_entry.id   AF-A0A1G2YVB2-F1
#
_cell.length_a   1.000
_cell.length_b   1.000
_cell.length_c   1.000
_cell.angle_alpha   90.00
_cell.angle_beta   90.00
_cell.angle_gamma   90.00
#
_symmetry.space_group_name_H-M   'P 1'
#
loop_
_entity.id
_entity.type
_entity.pdbx_description
1 polymer ?
#
loop_
_entity_poly.entity_id
_entity_poly.type
_entity_poly.pdbx_seq_one_letter_code
_entity_poly.pdbx_strand_id
1 'polypeptide(L)'
;MKSASLIVVVVIICGLGMGVLTYPRHVLGSSEEAHHFVGAVGGDNAYNRGQAPEDWWGEIKRMHGHVGPWNVLGWRIGQAALRELDTKWGRHELDIICYVPIKTPYSCMADGLVIGTGNTIGRLDLRLAEVVSLELIQICILRKDGTGPVLIFRPRREYLRHIDAPKPEQLETLSRECGTMEESDLFEIQRITASKNQR
;
A
#
# COMPACT_ATOMS: atom_id res chain seq x y z
N MET A 1 -19.54 77.75 -11.63
CA MET A 1 -20.32 76.73 -12.38
C MET A 1 -20.06 75.39 -11.70
N LYS A 2 -20.98 74.91 -10.83
CA LYS A 2 -21.87 73.73 -11.02
C LYS A 2 -21.13 72.53 -11.67
N SER A 3 -21.06 71.31 -11.12
CA SER A 3 -22.08 70.57 -10.35
C SER A 3 -21.50 69.38 -9.55
N ALA A 4 -22.16 69.04 -8.44
CA ALA A 4 -22.01 67.82 -7.65
C ALA A 4 -22.49 66.55 -8.38
N SER A 5 -22.05 65.36 -7.92
CA SER A 5 -22.79 64.09 -7.94
C SER A 5 -22.02 63.07 -7.08
N LEU A 6 -22.44 62.82 -5.85
CA LEU A 6 -23.34 61.74 -5.40
C LEU A 6 -22.76 60.33 -5.68
N ILE A 7 -22.21 59.75 -4.61
CA ILE A 7 -21.72 58.37 -4.53
C ILE A 7 -22.92 57.44 -4.60
N VAL A 8 -22.94 56.53 -5.58
CA VAL A 8 -23.82 55.35 -5.60
C VAL A 8 -22.93 54.13 -5.38
N VAL A 9 -23.02 53.54 -4.19
CA VAL A 9 -22.41 52.23 -3.90
C VAL A 9 -23.32 51.18 -4.51
N VAL A 10 -22.91 50.59 -5.64
CA VAL A 10 -23.55 49.40 -6.20
C VAL A 10 -22.86 48.18 -5.62
N VAL A 11 -23.55 47.48 -4.72
CA VAL A 11 -23.16 46.15 -4.26
C VAL A 11 -23.42 45.17 -5.40
N ILE A 12 -22.38 44.77 -6.12
CA ILE A 12 -22.45 43.72 -7.13
C ILE A 12 -22.27 42.37 -6.42
N ILE A 13 -23.39 41.68 -6.21
CA ILE A 13 -23.39 40.26 -5.85
C ILE A 13 -23.12 39.48 -7.14
N CYS A 14 -21.86 39.12 -7.39
CA CYS A 14 -21.52 38.17 -8.44
C CYS A 14 -21.89 36.75 -7.97
N GLY A 15 -23.05 36.28 -8.43
CA GLY A 15 -23.48 34.90 -8.27
C GLY A 15 -22.48 33.95 -8.94
N LEU A 16 -21.98 32.99 -8.17
CA LEU A 16 -21.29 31.80 -8.65
C LEU A 16 -22.28 30.97 -9.48
N GLY A 17 -22.20 31.10 -10.80
CA GLY A 17 -22.81 30.15 -11.72
C GLY A 17 -22.11 28.80 -11.58
N MET A 18 -22.69 27.91 -10.77
CA MET A 18 -22.39 26.49 -10.84
C MET A 18 -22.88 25.97 -12.20
N GLY A 19 -21.96 25.82 -13.15
CA GLY A 19 -22.19 25.02 -14.34
C GLY A 19 -22.38 23.56 -13.91
N VAL A 20 -23.64 23.13 -13.74
CA VAL A 20 -23.98 21.73 -13.59
C VAL A 20 -23.79 21.09 -14.96
N LEU A 21 -22.68 20.37 -15.13
CA LEU A 21 -22.45 19.51 -16.29
C LEU A 21 -23.44 18.33 -16.18
N THR A 22 -24.62 18.46 -16.78
CA THR A 22 -25.58 17.36 -16.86
C THR A 22 -25.14 16.39 -17.95
N TYR A 23 -24.55 15.26 -17.55
CA TYR A 23 -24.40 14.12 -18.46
C TYR A 23 -25.79 13.54 -18.79
N PRO A 24 -26.11 13.28 -20.06
CA PRO A 24 -27.35 12.64 -20.42
C PRO A 24 -27.35 11.20 -19.89
N ARG A 25 -28.29 10.90 -18.98
CA ARG A 25 -28.69 9.53 -18.63
C ARG A 25 -29.36 8.91 -19.85
N HIS A 26 -28.58 8.35 -20.76
CA HIS A 26 -29.10 7.42 -21.74
C HIS A 26 -29.09 6.01 -21.16
N VAL A 27 -30.30 5.46 -21.11
CA VAL A 27 -30.73 4.11 -20.75
C VAL A 27 -29.76 3.03 -21.23
N LEU A 28 -29.11 2.34 -20.29
CA LEU A 28 -28.72 0.94 -20.44
C LEU A 28 -29.61 0.17 -19.46
N GLY A 29 -30.55 -0.61 -20.00
CA GLY A 29 -31.24 -1.61 -19.21
C GLY A 29 -30.22 -2.65 -18.77
N SER A 30 -29.76 -2.57 -17.53
CA SER A 30 -29.24 -3.75 -16.86
C SER A 30 -30.45 -4.49 -16.33
N SER A 31 -30.76 -5.65 -16.91
CA SER A 31 -31.48 -6.67 -16.14
C SER A 31 -30.75 -6.81 -14.82
N GLU A 32 -31.43 -6.58 -13.69
CA GLU A 32 -30.96 -7.02 -12.39
C GLU A 32 -30.97 -8.55 -12.41
N GLU A 33 -29.99 -9.17 -13.08
CA GLU A 33 -29.57 -10.50 -12.70
C GLU A 33 -29.01 -10.35 -11.30
N ALA A 34 -29.83 -10.70 -10.31
CA ALA A 34 -29.37 -10.92 -8.96
C ALA A 34 -28.31 -12.03 -9.03
N HIS A 35 -27.04 -11.64 -9.20
CA HIS A 35 -25.92 -12.52 -9.02
C HIS A 35 -25.93 -12.96 -7.57
N HIS A 36 -26.60 -14.09 -7.31
CA HIS A 36 -26.57 -14.76 -6.04
C HIS A 36 -25.12 -15.23 -5.87
N PHE A 37 -24.29 -14.44 -5.17
CA PHE A 37 -22.94 -14.85 -4.81
C PHE A 37 -23.07 -16.04 -3.84
N VAL A 38 -23.09 -17.24 -4.41
CA VAL A 38 -22.85 -18.47 -3.67
C VAL A 38 -21.43 -18.31 -3.16
N GLY A 39 -21.28 -18.06 -1.85
CA GLY A 39 -20.01 -17.67 -1.24
C GLY A 39 -18.81 -18.45 -1.79
N ALA A 40 -17.70 -17.76 -2.05
CA ALA A 40 -16.47 -18.43 -2.47
C ALA A 40 -16.01 -19.42 -1.39
N VAL A 41 -15.81 -20.68 -1.77
CA VAL A 41 -15.20 -21.70 -0.91
C VAL A 41 -13.68 -21.60 -1.04
N GLY A 42 -12.96 -21.57 0.08
CA GLY A 42 -11.51 -21.59 0.07
C GLY A 42 -10.98 -22.89 -0.52
N GLY A 43 -10.12 -22.80 -1.54
CA GLY A 43 -9.45 -23.97 -2.13
C GLY A 43 -8.32 -24.52 -1.26
N ASP A 44 -7.85 -25.74 -1.53
CA ASP A 44 -6.73 -26.33 -0.81
C ASP A 44 -5.38 -25.89 -1.42
N ASN A 45 -4.89 -24.73 -0.98
CA ASN A 45 -3.63 -24.14 -1.46
C ASN A 45 -2.75 -23.61 -0.33
N ALA A 46 -1.51 -23.27 -0.66
CA ALA A 46 -0.51 -22.80 0.31
C ALA A 46 -0.99 -21.59 1.13
N TYR A 47 -1.63 -20.60 0.49
CA TYR A 47 -2.17 -19.40 1.15
C TYR A 47 -3.19 -19.77 2.21
N ASN A 48 -4.12 -20.68 1.92
CA ASN A 48 -5.14 -21.12 2.88
C ASN A 48 -4.59 -22.08 3.95
N ARG A 49 -3.49 -22.80 3.67
CA ARG A 49 -2.80 -23.67 4.64
C ARG A 49 -1.78 -22.93 5.51
N GLY A 50 -1.54 -21.64 5.27
CA GLY A 50 -0.49 -20.87 5.94
C GLY A 50 0.93 -21.42 5.70
N GLN A 51 1.15 -22.03 4.54
CA GLN A 51 2.44 -22.60 4.14
C GLN A 51 3.22 -21.55 3.34
N ALA A 52 4.19 -20.90 3.98
CA ALA A 52 5.07 -19.95 3.30
C ALA A 52 5.83 -20.64 2.15
N PRO A 53 6.09 -19.93 1.03
CA PRO A 53 6.91 -20.47 -0.05
C PRO A 53 8.33 -20.78 0.45
N GLU A 54 8.81 -22.00 0.23
CA GLU A 54 10.21 -22.38 0.53
C GLU A 54 11.18 -21.56 -0.33
N ASP A 55 10.89 -21.45 -1.63
CA ASP A 55 11.59 -20.58 -2.57
C ASP A 55 10.85 -19.26 -2.75
N TRP A 56 10.99 -18.37 -1.77
CA TRP A 56 10.40 -17.03 -1.83
C TRP A 56 10.94 -16.19 -3.01
N TRP A 57 12.17 -16.43 -3.46
CA TRP A 57 12.78 -15.72 -4.58
C TRP A 57 12.12 -16.13 -5.90
N GLY A 58 11.97 -17.43 -6.12
CA GLY A 58 11.25 -17.99 -7.27
C GLY A 58 9.78 -17.61 -7.25
N GLU A 59 9.16 -17.49 -6.08
CA GLU A 59 7.78 -17.01 -5.93
C GLU A 59 7.62 -15.57 -6.42
N ILE A 60 8.49 -14.65 -5.97
CA ILE A 60 8.51 -13.27 -6.46
C ILE A 60 8.70 -13.27 -7.98
N LYS A 61 9.68 -14.01 -8.49
CA LYS A 61 9.94 -14.09 -9.94
C LYS A 61 8.72 -14.59 -10.71
N ARG A 62 8.00 -15.59 -10.18
CA ARG A 62 6.82 -16.15 -10.83
C ARG A 62 5.65 -15.19 -10.85
N MET A 63 5.39 -14.49 -9.74
CA MET A 63 4.23 -13.61 -9.61
C MET A 63 4.47 -12.23 -10.24
N HIS A 64 5.66 -11.64 -10.01
CA HIS A 64 6.03 -10.32 -10.48
C HIS A 64 6.67 -10.33 -11.89
N GLY A 65 7.23 -11.47 -12.31
CA GLY A 65 7.98 -11.63 -13.55
C GLY A 65 9.50 -11.48 -13.42
N HIS A 66 9.99 -10.85 -12.35
CA HIS A 66 11.41 -10.75 -12.01
C HIS A 66 11.61 -10.45 -10.52
N VAL A 67 12.85 -10.57 -10.04
CA VAL A 67 13.21 -10.14 -8.67
C VAL A 67 13.97 -8.82 -8.76
N GLY A 68 13.55 -7.85 -7.94
CA GLY A 68 14.10 -6.51 -7.90
C GLY A 68 14.20 -6.02 -6.45
N PRO A 69 15.09 -5.07 -6.13
CA PRO A 69 15.33 -4.70 -4.73
C PRO A 69 14.08 -4.18 -4.01
N TRP A 70 13.13 -3.57 -4.73
CA TRP A 70 11.87 -3.09 -4.17
C TRP A 70 10.95 -4.22 -3.70
N ASN A 71 10.80 -5.30 -4.47
CA ASN A 71 10.00 -6.44 -4.04
C ASN A 71 10.72 -7.29 -2.97
N VAL A 72 12.05 -7.36 -2.99
CA VAL A 72 12.80 -7.97 -1.88
C VAL A 72 12.64 -7.16 -0.59
N LEU A 73 12.70 -5.83 -0.64
CA LEU A 73 12.46 -4.96 0.53
C LEU A 73 11.06 -5.18 1.11
N GLY A 74 10.04 -5.25 0.26
CA GLY A 74 8.68 -5.59 0.68
C GLY A 74 8.58 -6.95 1.36
N TRP A 75 9.28 -7.96 0.82
CA TRP A 75 9.34 -9.29 1.43
C TRP A 75 10.04 -9.26 2.80
N ARG A 76 11.19 -8.58 2.91
CA ARG A 76 11.94 -8.40 4.17
C ARG A 76 11.06 -7.76 5.25
N ILE A 77 10.34 -6.69 4.91
CA ILE A 77 9.40 -6.03 5.83
C ILE A 77 8.27 -6.97 6.25
N GLY A 78 7.71 -7.73 5.30
CA GLY A 78 6.67 -8.71 5.58
C GLY A 78 7.12 -9.77 6.60
N GLN A 79 8.31 -10.34 6.40
CA GLN A 79 8.89 -11.33 7.31
C GLN A 79 9.15 -10.75 8.70
N ALA A 80 9.67 -9.52 8.78
CA ALA A 80 9.86 -8.83 10.05
C ALA A 80 8.52 -8.61 10.77
N ALA A 81 7.48 -8.17 10.05
CA ALA A 81 6.16 -7.95 10.62
C ALA A 81 5.52 -9.23 11.19
N LEU A 82 5.66 -10.37 10.50
CA LEU A 82 5.19 -11.66 11.01
C LEU A 82 5.85 -12.02 12.36
N ARG A 83 7.18 -11.81 12.48
CA ARG A 83 7.92 -12.03 13.73
C ARG A 83 7.51 -11.08 14.84
N GLU A 84 7.39 -9.78 14.53
CA GLU A 84 7.08 -8.73 15.49
C GLU A 84 5.64 -8.82 16.05
N LEU A 85 4.70 -9.35 15.25
CA LEU A 85 3.29 -9.51 15.63
C LEU A 85 2.93 -10.95 16.04
N ASP A 86 3.93 -11.81 16.18
CA ASP A 86 3.80 -13.23 16.53
C ASP A 86 2.66 -13.92 15.76
N THR A 87 2.71 -13.81 14.43
CA THR A 87 1.76 -14.47 13.54
C THR A 87 2.47 -15.24 12.44
N LYS A 88 1.69 -16.04 11.70
CA LYS A 88 2.21 -16.92 10.65
C LYS A 88 1.77 -16.42 9.29
N TRP A 89 2.62 -16.70 8.32
CA TRP A 89 2.35 -16.43 6.91
C TRP A 89 1.01 -17.04 6.49
N GLY A 90 0.24 -16.32 5.66
CA GLY A 90 -1.02 -16.81 5.11
C GLY A 90 -2.17 -16.96 6.11
N ARG A 91 -2.00 -16.51 7.36
CA ARG A 91 -3.11 -16.47 8.35
C ARG A 91 -4.12 -15.38 8.06
N HIS A 92 -3.74 -14.39 7.25
CA HIS A 92 -4.61 -13.28 6.84
C HIS A 92 -5.12 -12.42 8.01
N GLU A 93 -4.41 -12.48 9.15
CA GLU A 93 -4.73 -11.78 10.39
C GLU A 93 -4.19 -10.34 10.41
N LEU A 94 -3.32 -9.98 9.46
CA LEU A 94 -2.74 -8.65 9.33
C LEU A 94 -3.60 -7.74 8.44
N ASP A 95 -3.62 -6.46 8.75
CA ASP A 95 -4.05 -5.38 7.84
C ASP A 95 -2.84 -4.51 7.50
N ILE A 96 -2.56 -4.34 6.21
CA ILE A 96 -1.31 -3.74 5.69
C ILE A 96 -1.64 -2.55 4.79
N ILE A 97 -1.02 -1.40 5.04
CA ILE A 97 -1.04 -0.26 4.13
C ILE A 97 0.39 0.06 3.68
N CYS A 98 0.63 -0.05 2.38
CA CYS A 98 1.90 0.29 1.74
C CYS A 98 1.80 1.71 1.16
N TYR A 99 2.42 2.68 1.84
CA TYR A 99 2.48 4.06 1.38
C TYR A 99 3.66 4.22 0.44
N VAL A 100 3.40 4.40 -0.85
CA VAL A 100 4.42 4.51 -1.91
C VAL A 100 3.92 5.41 -3.05
N PRO A 101 4.82 6.03 -3.84
CA PRO A 101 4.40 6.59 -5.12
C PRO A 101 3.77 5.48 -5.98
N ILE A 102 2.60 5.75 -6.59
CA ILE A 102 1.85 4.75 -7.38
C ILE A 102 2.45 4.66 -8.79
N LYS A 103 3.72 4.25 -8.85
CA LYS A 103 4.45 3.95 -10.07
C LYS A 103 5.59 2.98 -9.78
N THR A 104 6.01 2.25 -10.81
CA THR A 104 7.23 1.44 -10.74
C THR A 104 8.47 2.34 -10.64
N PRO A 105 9.52 1.91 -9.92
CA PRO A 105 9.65 0.59 -9.27
C PRO A 105 9.05 0.53 -7.85
N TYR A 106 8.56 1.64 -7.30
CA TYR A 106 8.16 1.75 -5.89
C TYR A 106 6.99 0.81 -5.51
N SER A 107 5.97 0.75 -6.38
CA SER A 107 4.81 -0.11 -6.15
C SER A 107 5.15 -1.60 -6.14
N CYS A 108 6.31 -2.02 -6.69
CA CYS A 108 6.76 -3.41 -6.64
C CYS A 108 6.97 -3.91 -5.19
N MET A 109 7.12 -3.00 -4.23
CA MET A 109 7.17 -3.34 -2.81
C MET A 109 5.91 -4.06 -2.33
N ALA A 110 4.74 -3.74 -2.89
CA ALA A 110 3.49 -4.40 -2.54
C ALA A 110 3.52 -5.90 -2.87
N ASP A 111 4.12 -6.28 -4.01
CA ASP A 111 4.25 -7.69 -4.40
C ASP A 111 5.18 -8.45 -3.45
N GLY A 112 6.25 -7.79 -3.02
CA GLY A 112 7.11 -8.26 -1.94
C GLY A 112 6.35 -8.53 -0.65
N LEU A 113 5.53 -7.58 -0.21
CA LEU A 113 4.70 -7.71 0.99
C LEU A 113 3.68 -8.86 0.85
N VAL A 114 3.07 -9.04 -0.32
CA VAL A 114 2.17 -10.17 -0.61
C VAL A 114 2.90 -11.50 -0.41
N ILE A 115 4.07 -11.68 -1.02
CA ILE A 115 4.86 -12.91 -0.87
C ILE A 115 5.41 -13.05 0.55
N GLY A 116 5.77 -11.95 1.20
CA GLY A 116 6.36 -11.92 2.53
C GLY A 116 5.36 -12.19 3.66
N THR A 117 4.07 -11.99 3.45
CA THR A 117 3.06 -12.12 4.52
C THR A 117 1.95 -13.13 4.21
N GLY A 118 1.70 -13.41 2.92
CA GLY A 118 0.53 -14.15 2.47
C GLY A 118 -0.75 -13.30 2.49
N ASN A 119 -0.67 -12.02 2.86
CA ASN A 119 -1.73 -11.04 2.63
C ASN A 119 -1.84 -10.72 1.12
N THR A 120 -2.99 -10.27 0.64
CA THR A 120 -3.24 -10.06 -0.80
C THR A 120 -4.09 -8.83 -1.05
N ILE A 121 -3.88 -8.18 -2.19
CA ILE A 121 -4.65 -7.00 -2.61
C ILE A 121 -6.14 -7.34 -2.77
N GLY A 122 -6.47 -8.49 -3.39
CA GLY A 122 -7.87 -8.87 -3.65
C GLY A 122 -8.70 -9.16 -2.39
N ARG A 123 -8.07 -9.63 -1.30
CA ARG A 123 -8.73 -9.81 0.00
C ARG A 123 -8.77 -8.51 0.83
N LEU A 124 -8.25 -7.42 0.26
CA LEU A 124 -8.19 -6.08 0.85
C LEU A 124 -7.51 -6.03 2.21
N ASP A 125 -6.66 -7.01 2.51
CA ASP A 125 -5.84 -7.02 3.73
C ASP A 125 -4.40 -6.54 3.48
N LEU A 126 -4.13 -6.16 2.23
CA LEU A 126 -3.03 -5.30 1.81
C LEU A 126 -3.59 -4.25 0.86
N ARG A 127 -3.28 -2.97 1.09
CA ARG A 127 -3.70 -1.85 0.25
C ARG A 127 -2.53 -0.93 -0.04
N LEU A 128 -2.52 -0.31 -1.22
CA LEU A 128 -1.59 0.77 -1.54
C LEU A 128 -2.23 2.13 -1.20
N ALA A 129 -1.41 3.07 -0.76
CA ALA A 129 -1.77 4.46 -0.59
C ALA A 129 -0.71 5.34 -1.25
N GLU A 130 -1.13 6.33 -2.02
CA GLU A 130 -0.20 7.19 -2.76
C GLU A 130 0.54 8.14 -1.81
N VAL A 131 1.85 8.30 -2.05
CA VAL A 131 2.64 9.39 -1.51
C VAL A 131 3.48 10.04 -2.61
N VAL A 132 3.82 11.31 -2.40
CA VAL A 132 4.45 12.14 -3.44
C VAL A 132 5.97 12.05 -3.49
N SER A 133 6.62 11.43 -2.50
CA SER A 133 8.09 11.33 -2.44
C SER A 133 8.60 10.11 -1.67
N LEU A 134 9.86 9.75 -1.89
CA LEU A 134 10.57 8.68 -1.17
C LEU A 134 10.55 8.89 0.35
N GLU A 135 10.50 10.14 0.79
CA GLU A 135 10.53 10.51 2.21
C GLU A 135 9.28 10.15 3.00
N LEU A 136 8.20 9.89 2.28
CA LEU A 136 6.91 9.51 2.84
C LEU A 136 6.65 8.01 2.69
N ILE A 137 7.59 7.26 2.12
CA ILE A 137 7.46 5.80 2.00
C ILE A 137 7.48 5.19 3.40
N GLN A 138 6.42 4.47 3.72
CA GLN A 138 6.29 3.71 4.96
C GLN A 138 5.27 2.59 4.81
N ILE A 139 5.38 1.57 5.66
CA ILE A 139 4.45 0.46 5.67
C ILE A 139 3.84 0.41 7.07
N CYS A 140 2.52 0.54 7.13
CA CYS A 140 1.76 0.42 8.37
C CYS A 140 1.14 -0.98 8.44
N ILE A 141 1.39 -1.70 9.54
CA ILE A 141 0.90 -3.07 9.73
C ILE A 141 0.32 -3.20 11.14
N LEU A 142 -0.88 -3.78 11.23
CA LEU A 142 -1.52 -4.12 12.50
C LEU A 142 -2.21 -5.47 12.40
N ARG A 143 -2.51 -6.08 13.55
CA ARG A 143 -3.42 -7.22 13.61
C ARG A 143 -4.86 -6.73 13.53
N LYS A 144 -5.69 -7.42 12.73
CA LYS A 144 -7.13 -7.13 12.58
C LYS A 144 -7.92 -7.32 13.87
N ASP A 145 -7.44 -8.21 14.75
CA ASP A 145 -8.03 -8.45 16.07
C ASP A 145 -7.71 -7.33 17.09
N GLY A 146 -6.86 -6.37 16.72
CA GLY A 146 -6.44 -5.26 17.57
C GLY A 146 -5.43 -5.64 18.66
N THR A 147 -4.87 -6.84 18.63
CA THR A 147 -3.82 -7.26 19.56
C THR A 147 -2.44 -6.78 19.11
N GLY A 148 -1.55 -6.55 20.08
CA GLY A 148 -0.21 -6.03 19.82
C GLY A 148 -0.18 -4.55 19.42
N PRO A 149 1.01 -4.03 19.08
CA PRO A 149 1.17 -2.66 18.60
C PRO A 149 0.77 -2.53 17.12
N VAL A 150 0.55 -1.29 16.70
CA VAL A 150 0.67 -0.92 15.28
C VAL A 150 2.16 -0.77 14.96
N LEU A 151 2.62 -1.44 13.90
CA LEU A 151 3.98 -1.31 13.40
C LEU A 151 4.02 -0.32 12.25
N ILE A 152 4.96 0.61 12.31
CA ILE A 152 5.32 1.47 11.18
C ILE A 152 6.75 1.17 10.79
N PHE A 153 6.92 0.57 9.61
CA PHE A 153 8.22 0.36 8.98
C PHE A 153 8.57 1.57 8.13
N ARG A 154 9.74 2.17 8.37
CA ARG A 154 10.27 3.26 7.55
C ARG A 154 11.57 2.81 6.89
N PRO A 155 11.56 2.52 5.59
CA PRO A 155 12.80 2.25 4.87
C PRO A 155 13.82 3.38 5.04
N ARG A 156 15.09 3.01 5.22
CA ARG A 156 16.16 3.98 5.38
C ARG A 156 16.31 4.79 4.10
N ARG A 157 16.40 6.10 4.23
CA ARG A 157 16.58 7.04 3.11
C ARG A 157 17.80 6.71 2.26
N GLU A 158 18.90 6.34 2.92
CA GLU A 158 20.13 5.93 2.25
C GLU A 158 19.92 4.69 1.39
N TYR A 159 19.27 3.67 1.96
CA TYR A 159 18.93 2.46 1.23
C TYR A 159 17.97 2.74 0.05
N LEU A 160 16.92 3.53 0.27
CA LEU A 160 15.98 3.90 -0.81
C LEU A 160 16.68 4.60 -1.98
N ARG A 161 17.64 5.48 -1.71
CA ARG A 161 18.44 6.14 -2.76
C ARG A 161 19.37 5.16 -3.48
N HIS A 162 19.93 4.19 -2.76
CA HIS A 162 20.79 3.15 -3.34
C HIS A 162 20.05 2.28 -4.37
N ILE A 163 18.76 2.03 -4.14
CA ILE A 163 17.93 1.20 -5.01
C ILE A 163 16.95 1.99 -5.88
N ASP A 164 17.08 3.32 -5.95
CA ASP A 164 16.20 4.16 -6.77
C ASP A 164 16.57 4.00 -8.25
N ALA A 165 15.62 3.51 -9.05
CA ALA A 165 15.76 3.30 -10.50
C ALA A 165 17.09 2.65 -10.95
N PRO A 166 17.41 1.43 -10.49
CA PRO A 166 18.66 0.76 -10.86
C PRO A 166 18.68 0.38 -12.34
N LYS A 167 19.88 0.28 -12.92
CA LYS A 167 20.01 -0.27 -14.28
C LYS A 167 19.63 -1.76 -14.28
N PRO A 168 19.12 -2.31 -15.39
CA PRO A 168 18.72 -3.71 -15.47
C PRO A 168 19.82 -4.69 -15.02
N GLU A 169 21.08 -4.40 -15.34
CA GLU A 169 22.22 -5.27 -15.01
C GLU A 169 22.52 -5.30 -13.51
N GLN A 170 22.04 -4.31 -12.75
CA GLN A 170 22.25 -4.18 -11.30
C GLN A 170 21.14 -4.84 -10.48
N LEU A 171 19.99 -5.16 -11.10
CA LEU A 171 18.79 -5.64 -10.40
C LEU A 171 19.07 -6.86 -9.55
N GLU A 172 19.76 -7.87 -10.09
CA GLU A 172 20.05 -9.10 -9.34
C GLU A 172 20.99 -8.84 -8.16
N THR A 173 22.07 -8.08 -8.37
CA THR A 173 23.03 -7.76 -7.31
C THR A 173 22.36 -7.01 -6.17
N LEU A 174 21.61 -5.94 -6.46
CA LEU A 174 20.92 -5.14 -5.45
C LEU A 174 19.82 -5.94 -4.74
N SER A 175 19.17 -6.86 -5.44
CA SER A 175 18.17 -7.75 -4.84
C SER A 175 18.80 -8.76 -3.88
N ARG A 176 19.95 -9.34 -4.24
CA ARG A 176 20.69 -10.26 -3.37
C ARG A 176 21.23 -9.54 -2.14
N GLU A 177 21.80 -8.36 -2.34
CA GLU A 177 22.25 -7.46 -1.26
C GLU A 177 21.08 -7.16 -0.29
N CYS A 178 19.93 -6.72 -0.82
CA CYS A 178 18.71 -6.52 -0.03
C CYS A 178 18.33 -7.76 0.79
N GLY A 179 18.47 -8.95 0.21
CA GLY A 179 18.13 -10.21 0.85
C GLY A 179 19.01 -10.55 2.06
N THR A 180 20.23 -10.04 2.12
CA THR A 180 21.23 -10.41 3.14
C THR A 180 21.64 -9.29 4.08
N MET A 181 21.34 -8.02 3.75
CA MET A 181 21.63 -6.88 4.63
C MET A 181 20.97 -7.01 6.00
N GLU A 182 21.58 -6.41 7.02
CA GLU A 182 20.97 -6.28 8.35
C GLU A 182 19.69 -5.43 8.27
N GLU A 183 18.68 -5.79 9.05
CA GLU A 183 17.38 -5.09 9.00
C GLU A 183 17.50 -3.62 9.39
N SER A 184 18.40 -3.29 10.30
CA SER A 184 18.66 -1.90 10.73
C SER A 184 19.17 -0.99 9.62
N ASP A 185 19.78 -1.57 8.59
CA ASP A 185 20.30 -0.87 7.41
C ASP A 185 19.22 -0.70 6.34
N LEU A 186 18.18 -1.53 6.37
CA LEU A 186 17.06 -1.49 5.43
C LEU A 186 15.93 -0.59 5.92
N PHE A 187 15.53 -0.70 7.19
CA PHE A 187 14.39 0.01 7.74
C PHE A 187 14.44 0.18 9.27
N GLU A 188 13.69 1.17 9.75
CA GLU A 188 13.37 1.33 11.16
C GLU A 188 11.97 0.80 11.47
N ILE A 189 11.75 0.30 12.68
CA ILE A 189 10.44 -0.17 13.15
C ILE A 189 9.98 0.70 14.32
N GLN A 190 8.93 1.48 14.13
CA GLN A 190 8.23 2.16 15.20
C GLN A 190 7.04 1.32 15.67
N ARG A 191 6.90 1.14 17.00
CA ARG A 191 5.78 0.42 17.63
C ARG A 191 4.87 1.43 18.32
N ILE A 192 3.61 1.48 17.92
CA ILE A 192 2.59 2.35 18.53
C ILE A 192 1.60 1.48 19.28
N THR A 193 1.64 1.54 20.61
CA THR A 193 0.66 0.87 21.47
C THR A 193 -0.43 1.86 21.83
N ALA A 194 -1.70 1.49 21.65
CA ALA A 194 -2.80 2.31 22.14
C ALA A 194 -2.71 2.47 23.67
N SER A 195 -2.69 3.71 24.15
CA SER A 195 -2.86 3.97 25.58
C SER A 195 -4.26 3.53 26.01
N LYS A 196 -4.37 2.80 27.12
CA LYS A 196 -5.63 2.28 27.67
C LYS A 196 -6.65 3.37 28.08
N ASN A 197 -6.33 4.67 27.92
CA ASN A 197 -7.10 5.79 28.47
C ASN A 197 -7.99 6.55 27.46
N GLN A 198 -8.40 5.94 26.34
CA GLN A 198 -9.39 6.55 25.45
C GLN A 198 -10.45 5.54 25.02
N ARG A 199 -11.36 5.23 25.95
CA ARG A 199 -12.74 4.81 25.66
C ARG A 199 -13.66 5.42 26.70
#